data_AF-X1F4W3-F1
#
_entry.id   AF-X1F4W3-F1
#
_cell.length_a   1.000
_cell.length_b   1.000
_cell.length_c   1.000
_cell.angle_alpha   90.00
_cell.angle_beta   90.00
_cell.angle_gamma   90.00
#
_symmetry.space_group_name_H-M   'P 1'
#
loop_
_entity.id
_entity.type
_entity.pdbx_description
1 polymer ?
#
loop_
_entity_poly.entity_id
_entity_poly.type
_entity_poly.pdbx_seq_one_letter_code
_entity_poly.pdbx_strand_id
1 'polypeptide(L)' 'IEFAWRSGAKFDLWNECFDYTLWQKSFEEFAMAVEDVARRQFGPDEILPWEHLGGPDKKYLLTCLEHQPKADFISTD' A
#
# COMPACT_ATOMS: atom_id res chain seq x y z
N ILE A 1 -5.89 1.14 10.98
CA ILE A 1 -5.37 -0.20 11.40
C ILE A 1 -6.03 -0.68 12.68
N GLU A 2 -5.96 0.05 13.80
CA GLU A 2 -6.52 -0.41 15.08
C GLU A 2 -8.00 -0.81 14.98
N PHE A 3 -8.82 0.00 14.30
CA PHE A 3 -10.24 -0.31 14.09
C PHE A 3 -10.44 -1.65 13.38
N ALA A 4 -9.79 -1.85 12.22
CA ALA A 4 -9.85 -3.12 11.49
C ALA A 4 -9.44 -4.32 12.35
N TRP A 5 -8.34 -4.19 13.11
CA TRP A 5 -7.89 -5.26 14.02
C TRP A 5 -8.94 -5.59 15.10
N ARG A 6 -9.51 -4.57 15.75
CA ARG A 6 -10.59 -4.76 16.73
C ARG A 6 -11.86 -5.35 16.10
N SER A 7 -12.10 -5.09 14.82
CA SER A 7 -13.21 -5.66 14.04
C SER A 7 -12.95 -7.10 13.58
N GLY A 8 -11.76 -7.66 13.83
CA GLY A 8 -11.41 -9.04 13.51
C GLY A 8 -10.39 -9.21 12.37
N ALA A 9 -9.83 -8.12 11.82
CA ALA A 9 -8.72 -8.24 10.87
C ALA A 9 -7.53 -8.91 11.54
N LYS A 10 -6.88 -9.81 10.81
CA LYS A 10 -5.65 -10.46 11.24
C LYS A 10 -4.56 -10.23 10.20
N PHE A 11 -3.37 -9.89 10.69
CA PHE A 11 -2.17 -9.86 9.88
C PHE A 11 -1.47 -11.21 10.01
N ASP A 12 -1.36 -11.93 8.90
CA ASP A 12 -0.76 -13.27 8.83
C ASP A 12 0.45 -13.34 7.86
N LEU A 13 0.96 -12.18 7.43
CA LEU A 13 2.01 -12.01 6.40
C LEU A 13 1.67 -12.60 5.01
N TRP A 14 0.51 -13.23 4.87
CA TRP A 14 0.01 -13.85 3.65
C TRP A 14 -1.43 -13.37 3.41
N ASN A 15 -2.29 -14.23 2.85
CA ASN A 15 -3.68 -13.88 2.51
C ASN A 15 -4.70 -14.85 3.08
N GLU A 16 -4.31 -15.75 3.98
CA GLU A 16 -5.18 -16.80 4.52
C GLU A 16 -6.32 -16.21 5.37
N CYS A 17 -6.02 -15.12 6.09
CA CYS A 17 -6.94 -14.38 6.95
C CYS A 17 -7.33 -13.01 6.36
N PHE A 18 -6.97 -12.72 5.10
CA PHE A 18 -7.25 -11.43 4.48
C PHE A 18 -8.73 -11.32 4.07
N ASP A 19 -9.49 -10.46 4.76
CA ASP A 19 -10.88 -10.15 4.43
C ASP A 19 -11.02 -8.71 3.92
N TYR A 20 -11.12 -8.56 2.59
CA TYR A 20 -11.27 -7.25 1.94
C TYR A 20 -12.52 -6.48 2.40
N THR A 21 -13.63 -7.17 2.67
CA THR A 21 -14.90 -6.52 3.08
C THR A 21 -14.74 -5.86 4.44
N LEU A 22 -14.02 -6.51 5.36
CA LEU A 22 -13.72 -5.97 6.67
C LEU A 22 -12.82 -4.73 6.57
N TRP A 23 -11.81 -4.77 5.71
CA TRP A 23 -10.97 -3.61 5.43
C TRP A 23 -11.76 -2.46 4.81
N GLN A 24 -12.63 -2.71 3.83
CA GLN A 24 -13.45 -1.67 3.21
C GLN A 24 -14.34 -0.96 4.25
N LYS A 25 -15.08 -1.72 5.07
CA LYS A 25 -15.91 -1.16 6.17
C LYS A 25 -15.08 -0.33 7.15
N SER A 26 -13.87 -0.78 7.44
CA SER A 26 -12.96 -0.07 8.34
C SER A 26 -12.49 1.26 7.77
N PHE A 27 -12.40 1.41 6.45
CA PHE A 27 -12.06 2.67 5.79
C PHE A 27 -13.27 3.59 5.66
N GLU A 28 -14.45 3.02 5.35
CA GLU A 28 -15.73 3.74 5.31
C GLU A 28 -16.04 4.45 6.64
N GLU A 29 -15.77 3.80 7.78
CA GLU A 29 -15.94 4.39 9.12
C GLU A 29 -15.20 5.72 9.32
N PHE A 30 -14.05 5.88 8.67
CA PHE A 30 -13.23 7.11 8.76
C PHE A 30 -13.37 8.00 7.53
N ALA A 31 -14.37 7.76 6.67
CA ALA A 31 -14.58 8.46 5.40
C ALA A 31 -13.32 8.46 4.51
N MET A 32 -12.58 7.35 4.48
CA MET A 32 -11.39 7.16 3.66
C MET A 32 -11.67 6.19 2.51
N ALA A 33 -11.04 6.42 1.36
CA ALA A 33 -11.02 5.45 0.27
C ALA A 33 -9.79 4.54 0.39
N VAL A 34 -9.99 3.23 0.30
CA VAL A 34 -8.91 2.22 0.35
C VAL A 34 -7.92 2.46 -0.78
N GLU A 35 -8.44 2.78 -1.96
CA GLU A 35 -7.70 2.93 -3.18
C GLU A 35 -6.74 4.13 -3.15
N ASP A 36 -7.08 5.18 -2.40
CA ASP A 36 -6.22 6.36 -2.27
C ASP A 36 -4.98 6.05 -1.42
N VAL A 37 -5.14 5.23 -0.39
CA VAL A 37 -4.01 4.75 0.42
C VAL A 37 -3.20 3.70 -0.34
N ALA A 38 -3.86 2.81 -1.08
CA ALA A 38 -3.19 1.78 -1.87
C ALA A 38 -2.41 2.34 -3.07
N ARG A 39 -2.88 3.41 -3.69
CA ARG A 39 -2.22 4.09 -4.82
C ARG A 39 -1.22 5.16 -4.39
N ARG A 40 -1.05 5.40 -3.09
CA ARG A 40 -0.13 6.43 -2.60
C ARG A 40 1.29 6.15 -3.11
N GLN A 41 1.86 7.13 -3.79
CA GLN A 41 3.27 7.12 -4.16
C GLN A 41 4.13 7.65 -3.01
N PHE A 42 5.37 7.16 -2.94
CA PHE A 42 6.36 7.60 -1.96
C PHE A 42 7.53 8.23 -2.70
N GLY A 43 7.97 9.40 -2.24
CA GLY A 43 9.18 10.04 -2.74
C GLY A 43 10.45 9.28 -2.35
N PRO A 44 11.57 9.54 -3.05
CA PRO A 44 12.83 8.84 -2.79
C PRO A 44 13.40 9.10 -1.40
N ASP A 45 13.07 10.25 -0.80
CA ASP A 45 13.56 10.66 0.52
C ASP A 45 12.59 10.31 1.66
N GLU A 46 11.38 9.81 1.34
CA GLU A 46 10.41 9.41 2.36
C GLU A 46 10.83 8.10 3.05
N ILE A 47 10.48 7.98 4.33
CA ILE A 47 10.59 6.72 5.08
C ILE A 47 9.39 5.87 4.71
N LEU A 48 9.62 4.65 4.22
CA LEU A 48 8.53 3.76 3.85
C LEU A 48 7.92 3.13 5.12
N PRO A 49 6.58 2.97 5.20
CA PRO A 49 5.94 2.35 6.36
C PRO A 49 6.45 0.93 6.66
N TRP A 50 6.99 0.25 5.65
CA TRP A 50 7.55 -1.10 5.72
C TRP A 50 9.08 -1.14 5.64
N GLU A 51 9.79 -0.01 5.72
CA GLU A 51 11.26 0.04 5.56
C GLU A 51 12.02 -0.77 6.61
N HIS A 52 11.41 -0.95 7.78
CA HIS A 52 11.94 -1.76 8.88
C HIS A 52 11.63 -3.26 8.75
N LEU A 53 10.81 -3.65 7.78
CA LEU A 53 10.50 -5.06 7.51
C LEU A 53 11.60 -5.65 6.62
N GLY A 54 12.00 -6.90 6.87
CA GLY A 54 13.05 -7.57 6.11
C GLY A 54 12.67 -7.74 4.64
N GLY A 55 13.20 -6.88 3.78
CA GLY A 55 12.97 -6.85 2.34
C GLY A 55 14.19 -6.29 1.60
N PRO A 56 14.07 -6.01 0.29
CA PRO A 56 15.16 -5.40 -0.48
C PRO A 56 15.53 -4.01 0.06
N ASP A 57 16.82 -3.69 0.06
CA ASP A 57 17.30 -2.38 0.49
C ASP A 57 16.68 -1.24 -0.32
N LYS A 58 16.44 -0.09 0.32
CA LYS A 58 15.89 1.11 -0.32
C LYS A 58 16.65 1.52 -1.59
N LYS A 59 17.98 1.39 -1.60
CA LYS A 59 18.83 1.68 -2.77
C LYS A 59 18.46 0.81 -3.98
N TYR A 60 18.21 -0.48 -3.75
CA TYR A 60 17.79 -1.40 -4.80
C TYR A 60 16.43 -1.00 -5.38
N LEU A 61 15.46 -0.66 -4.50
CA LEU A 61 14.12 -0.23 -4.92
C LEU A 61 14.17 1.07 -5.75
N LEU A 62 15.03 2.03 -5.39
CA LEU A 62 15.25 3.26 -6.15
C LEU A 62 15.85 2.98 -7.54
N THR A 63 16.84 2.09 -7.64
CA THR A 63 17.34 1.65 -8.94
C THR A 63 16.22 1.05 -9.79
N CYS A 64 15.35 0.19 -9.24
CA CYS A 64 14.22 -0.35 -9.98
C CYS A 64 13.25 0.74 -10.47
N LEU A 65 12.99 1.76 -9.65
CA LEU A 65 12.11 2.89 -9.99
C LEU A 65 12.68 3.73 -11.15
N GLU A 66 13.99 3.98 -11.16
CA GLU A 66 14.65 4.73 -12.24
C GLU A 66 14.55 4.03 -13.61
N HIS A 67 14.58 2.69 -13.60
CA HIS A 67 14.48 1.87 -14.82
C HIS A 67 13.03 1.55 -15.19
N GLN A 68 12.05 1.99 -14.41
CA GLN A 68 10.65 1.72 -14.70
C GLN A 68 10.27 2.46 -15.99
N PRO A 69 9.78 1.78 -17.04
CA PRO A 69 9.36 2.46 -18.26
C PRO A 69 8.25 3.44 -17.91
N LYS A 70 8.46 4.72 -18.23
CA LYS A 70 7.43 5.73 -18.06
C LYS A 70 6.25 5.33 -18.94
N ALA A 71 5.11 5.06 -18.33
CA ALA A 71 3.89 4.84 -19.06
C ALA A 71 3.52 6.15 -19.75
N ASP A 72 3.68 6.20 -21.07
CA ASP A 72 3.06 7.23 -21.89
C ASP A 72 1.55 7.02 -21.81
N PHE A 73 0.90 7.70 -20.87
CA PHE A 73 -0.56 7.79 -20.84
C PHE A 73 -0.99 8.57 -22.08
N ILE A 74 -1.37 7.85 -23.13
CA ILE A 74 -2.14 8.43 -24.23
C ILE A 74 -3.49 8.85 -23.61
N SER A 75 -3.67 10.16 -23.47
CA SER A 75 -4.98 10.77 -23.24
C SER A 75 -5.87 10.36 -24.41
N THR A 76 -6.72 9.37 -24.21
CA THR A 76 -7.84 9.12 -25.12
C THR A 76 -8.92 10.11 -24.74
N ASP A 77 -9.07 11.13 -25.59
CA ASP A 77 -10.19 12.07 -25.61
C ASP A 77 -11.56 11.36 -25.72
#